data_AF-A0A368JVB3-F1
#
_entry.id   AF-A0A368JVB3-F1
#
_cell.length_a   1.000
_cell.length_b   1.000
_cell.length_c   1.000
_cell.angle_alpha   90.00
_cell.angle_beta   90.00
_cell.angle_gamma   90.00
#
_symmetry.space_group_name_H-M   'P 1'
#
loop_
_entity.id
_entity.type
_entity.pdbx_description
1 polymer ?
#
loop_
_entity_poly.entity_id
_entity_poly.type
_entity_poly.pdbx_seq_one_letter_code
_entity_poly.pdbx_strand_id
1 'polypeptide(L)'
;MKNFLLSLVLLAGVTACNQTQKDSTKALSGKMPKMVFTDTGVYDFGDITEGDTVSRNFKFKNEGEFPLIINNIQASCGCTTPEWPKKPIEPGQESSIKVLFNSQGKRGVQNKTVTVYANTDPAYSELAFRVMVNPRDSSSVKTAQ
;
A
#
# COMPACT_ATOMS: atom_id res chain seq x y z
N MET A 1 80.15 -10.16 -32.05
CA MET A 1 80.42 -8.83 -32.63
C MET A 1 79.46 -8.61 -33.80
N LYS A 2 78.86 -7.42 -33.90
CA LYS A 2 77.60 -7.04 -34.61
C LYS A 2 76.33 -7.25 -33.79
N ASN A 3 75.41 -6.31 -33.66
CA ASN A 3 75.43 -4.87 -33.95
C ASN A 3 74.28 -4.26 -33.14
N PHE A 4 74.54 -3.15 -32.47
CA PHE A 4 73.58 -2.36 -31.72
C PHE A 4 72.80 -1.49 -32.71
N LEU A 5 71.47 -1.57 -32.75
CA LEU A 5 70.63 -0.57 -33.42
C LEU A 5 69.37 -0.31 -32.60
N LEU A 6 69.30 0.92 -32.08
CA LEU A 6 68.13 1.57 -31.48
C LEU A 6 66.98 1.67 -32.49
N SER A 7 65.76 1.42 -32.01
CA SER A 7 64.50 2.08 -32.43
C SER A 7 63.49 1.87 -31.31
N LEU A 8 63.24 2.88 -30.45
CA LEU A 8 62.18 3.89 -30.58
C LEU A 8 60.78 3.22 -30.67
N VAL A 9 60.19 2.82 -29.54
CA VAL A 9 59.23 3.59 -28.71
C VAL A 9 57.76 3.44 -29.16
N LEU A 10 56.91 3.21 -28.15
CA LEU A 10 55.46 3.43 -28.06
C LEU A 10 54.51 2.44 -28.78
N LEU A 11 54.13 1.37 -28.08
CA LEU A 11 52.74 0.90 -28.11
C LEU A 11 52.18 0.86 -26.68
N ALA A 12 51.05 1.55 -26.54
CA ALA A 12 50.35 1.88 -25.31
C ALA A 12 49.95 0.66 -24.49
N GLY A 13 50.35 0.65 -23.22
CA GLY A 13 49.70 -0.16 -22.21
C GLY A 13 48.31 0.41 -21.91
N VAL A 14 47.28 -0.08 -22.59
CA VAL A 14 45.91 0.04 -22.09
C VAL A 14 45.67 -1.11 -21.14
N THR A 15 46.00 -0.88 -19.87
CA THR A 15 45.49 -1.69 -18.77
C THR A 15 43.98 -1.45 -18.68
N ALA A 16 43.22 -2.22 -19.45
CA ALA A 16 41.76 -2.26 -19.35
C ALA A 16 41.36 -3.06 -18.11
N CYS A 17 41.52 -2.46 -16.94
CA CYS A 17 40.64 -2.76 -15.83
C CYS A 17 39.66 -1.60 -15.75
N ASN A 18 38.43 -1.79 -16.22
CA ASN A 18 37.35 -1.01 -15.62
C ASN A 18 36.10 -1.86 -15.47
N GLN A 19 35.65 -1.85 -14.23
CA GLN A 19 34.84 -2.86 -13.61
C GLN A 19 33.43 -2.87 -14.14
N THR A 20 32.91 -4.08 -14.27
CA THR A 20 31.51 -4.45 -14.17
C THR A 20 30.87 -3.75 -12.97
N GLN A 21 30.22 -2.61 -13.21
CA GLN A 21 29.31 -1.94 -12.28
C GLN A 21 27.89 -2.09 -12.85
N LYS A 22 27.40 -3.32 -12.88
CA LYS A 22 26.02 -3.68 -13.25
C LYS A 22 25.56 -4.87 -12.39
N ASP A 23 25.76 -4.81 -11.08
CA ASP A 23 25.20 -5.85 -10.20
C ASP A 23 24.86 -5.39 -8.77
N SER A 24 24.79 -4.08 -8.53
CA SER A 24 24.34 -3.55 -7.22
C SER A 24 22.84 -3.33 -7.14
N THR A 25 22.09 -3.48 -8.24
CA THR A 25 20.62 -3.36 -8.24
C THR A 25 19.90 -4.70 -8.06
N LYS A 26 20.60 -5.84 -8.17
CA LYS A 26 19.97 -7.17 -8.12
C LYS A 26 19.96 -7.80 -6.72
N ALA A 27 20.84 -7.36 -5.82
CA ALA A 27 20.96 -7.93 -4.47
C ALA A 27 19.86 -7.46 -3.48
N LEU A 28 19.15 -6.36 -3.79
CA LEU A 28 18.01 -5.87 -3.00
C LEU A 28 16.65 -6.32 -3.54
N SER A 29 16.60 -6.92 -4.74
CA SER A 29 15.36 -7.24 -5.46
C SER A 29 14.55 -8.41 -4.86
N GLY A 30 15.00 -9.03 -3.76
CA GLY A 30 14.34 -10.21 -3.18
C GLY A 30 13.84 -10.05 -1.74
N LYS A 31 14.22 -8.98 -1.05
CA LYS A 31 13.92 -8.79 0.37
C LYS A 31 13.26 -7.42 0.55
N MET A 32 11.94 -7.40 0.52
CA MET A 32 11.13 -6.21 0.78
C MET A 32 10.00 -6.55 1.75
N PRO A 33 9.43 -5.56 2.45
CA PRO A 33 8.15 -5.73 3.13
C PRO A 33 7.08 -6.15 2.10
N LYS A 34 6.17 -7.04 2.51
CA LYS A 34 5.08 -7.51 1.64
C LYS A 34 3.79 -7.53 2.43
N MET A 35 2.88 -6.62 2.12
CA MET A 35 1.55 -6.59 2.72
C MET A 35 0.63 -7.57 1.99
N VAL A 36 0.01 -8.49 2.72
CA VAL A 36 -1.00 -9.41 2.18
C VAL A 36 -2.27 -9.34 3.01
N PHE A 37 -3.38 -8.93 2.41
CA PHE A 37 -4.69 -8.92 3.05
C PHE A 37 -5.31 -10.31 3.07
N THR A 38 -5.97 -10.66 4.17
CA THR A 38 -6.76 -11.90 4.27
C THR A 38 -8.05 -11.78 3.45
N ASP A 39 -8.68 -10.61 3.49
CA ASP A 39 -9.87 -10.29 2.72
C ASP A 39 -9.44 -9.79 1.33
N THR A 40 -9.93 -10.43 0.26
CA THR A 40 -9.70 -9.98 -1.12
C THR A 40 -11.04 -9.60 -1.77
N GLY A 41 -11.03 -8.60 -2.66
CA GLY A 41 -12.22 -8.14 -3.37
C GLY A 41 -12.99 -7.02 -2.67
N VAL A 42 -14.30 -6.94 -2.97
CA VAL A 42 -15.20 -5.90 -2.46
C VAL A 42 -16.01 -6.47 -1.30
N TYR A 43 -15.83 -5.90 -0.09
CA TYR A 43 -16.64 -6.26 1.06
C TYR A 43 -18.05 -5.66 0.94
N ASP A 44 -19.11 -6.44 1.17
CA ASP A 44 -20.49 -5.92 1.15
C ASP A 44 -21.01 -5.79 2.58
N PHE A 45 -21.36 -4.56 2.98
CA PHE A 45 -22.01 -4.29 4.27
C PHE A 45 -23.51 -4.61 4.25
N GLY A 46 -24.09 -4.87 3.08
CA GLY A 46 -25.51 -5.06 2.90
C GLY A 46 -26.28 -3.73 2.97
N ASP A 47 -27.50 -3.82 3.49
CA ASP A 47 -28.42 -2.71 3.61
C ASP A 47 -28.32 -2.06 5.00
N ILE A 48 -28.19 -0.74 5.02
CA ILE A 48 -28.20 0.08 6.24
C ILE A 48 -29.17 1.25 6.08
N THR A 49 -29.50 1.92 7.18
CA THR A 49 -30.32 3.12 7.16
C THR A 49 -29.45 4.37 7.18
N GLU A 50 -29.87 5.43 6.47
CA GLU A 50 -29.21 6.73 6.51
C GLU A 50 -29.03 7.22 7.96
N GLY A 51 -27.77 7.46 8.36
CA GLY A 51 -27.38 7.83 9.72
C GLY A 51 -26.62 6.73 10.45
N ASP A 52 -26.71 5.48 10.00
CA ASP A 52 -25.93 4.38 10.54
C ASP A 52 -24.42 4.57 10.28
N THR A 53 -23.62 4.04 11.19
CA THR A 53 -22.17 3.89 11.02
C THR A 53 -21.81 2.42 11.06
N VAL A 54 -21.17 1.93 9.99
CA VAL A 54 -20.68 0.55 9.90
C VAL A 54 -19.16 0.52 9.85
N SER A 55 -18.56 -0.58 10.28
CA SER A 55 -17.10 -0.74 10.23
C SER A 55 -16.65 -2.16 9.91
N ARG A 56 -15.48 -2.27 9.28
CA ARG A 56 -14.83 -3.54 8.97
C ARG A 56 -13.35 -3.46 9.30
N ASN A 57 -12.83 -4.51 9.93
CA ASN A 57 -11.39 -4.71 10.11
C ASN A 57 -10.85 -5.55 8.95
N PHE A 58 -10.08 -4.94 8.07
CA PHE A 58 -9.34 -5.62 7.02
C PHE A 58 -8.01 -6.11 7.60
N LYS A 59 -7.92 -7.42 7.86
CA LYS A 59 -6.70 -8.04 8.38
C LYS A 59 -5.65 -8.18 7.29
N PHE A 60 -4.40 -7.96 7.65
CA PHE A 60 -3.26 -8.17 6.78
C PHE A 60 -2.07 -8.75 7.55
N LYS A 61 -1.14 -9.34 6.81
CA LYS A 61 0.12 -9.87 7.30
C LYS A 61 1.29 -9.24 6.55
N ASN A 62 2.39 -8.99 7.25
CA ASN A 62 3.68 -8.75 6.61
C ASN A 62 4.32 -10.09 6.24
N GLU A 63 4.23 -10.51 4.98
CA GLU A 63 4.89 -11.71 4.46
C GLU A 63 6.29 -11.43 3.91
N GLY A 64 6.80 -10.21 4.10
CA GLY A 64 8.12 -9.81 3.69
C GLY A 64 9.20 -10.14 4.71
N GLU A 65 10.43 -9.76 4.37
CA GLU A 65 11.62 -9.98 5.24
C GLU A 65 12.02 -8.74 6.04
N PHE A 66 11.35 -7.59 5.82
CA PHE A 66 11.63 -6.32 6.50
C PHE A 66 10.36 -5.74 7.14
N PRO A 67 10.49 -4.87 8.16
CA PRO A 67 9.35 -4.20 8.78
C PRO A 67 8.50 -3.42 7.77
N LEU A 68 7.20 -3.67 7.80
CA LEU A 68 6.20 -3.01 6.99
C LEU A 68 5.73 -1.74 7.66
N ILE A 69 5.77 -0.62 6.93
CA ILE A 69 5.39 0.71 7.39
C ILE A 69 4.25 1.21 6.50
N ILE A 70 3.13 1.56 7.12
CA ILE A 70 2.02 2.23 6.44
C ILE A 70 2.25 3.73 6.52
N ASN A 71 2.57 4.33 5.38
CA ASN A 71 2.88 5.75 5.27
C ASN A 71 1.63 6.62 5.32
N ASN A 72 0.58 6.18 4.61
CA ASN A 72 -0.68 6.91 4.50
C ASN A 72 -1.82 5.97 4.12
N ILE A 73 -3.05 6.36 4.45
CA ILE A 73 -4.26 5.73 3.93
C ILE A 73 -5.20 6.83 3.44
N GLN A 74 -5.61 6.74 2.18
CA GLN A 74 -6.51 7.69 1.54
C GLN A 74 -7.86 7.05 1.25
N ALA A 75 -8.93 7.63 1.79
CA ALA A 75 -10.30 7.23 1.47
C ALA A 75 -10.84 8.02 0.28
N SER A 76 -11.75 7.42 -0.49
CA SER A 76 -12.38 8.08 -1.64
C SER A 76 -13.38 9.20 -1.28
N CYS A 77 -13.84 9.27 -0.02
CA CYS A 77 -14.69 10.34 0.50
C CYS A 77 -14.38 10.64 1.96
N GLY A 78 -14.72 11.85 2.42
CA GLY A 78 -14.69 12.19 3.86
C GLY A 78 -15.74 11.45 4.72
N CYS A 79 -16.62 10.68 4.08
CA CYS A 79 -17.56 9.78 4.77
C CYS A 79 -16.93 8.45 5.23
N THR A 80 -15.66 8.22 4.89
CA THR A 80 -14.93 7.00 5.22
C THR A 80 -13.69 7.37 6.02
N THR A 81 -13.54 6.77 7.21
CA THR A 81 -12.43 7.04 8.12
C THR A 81 -11.64 5.76 8.36
N PRO A 82 -10.36 5.70 7.95
CA PRO A 82 -9.47 4.59 8.28
C PRO A 82 -8.78 4.79 9.65
N GLU A 83 -8.64 3.71 10.42
CA GLU A 83 -7.80 3.60 11.61
C GLU A 83 -6.79 2.46 11.38
N TRP A 84 -5.50 2.70 11.65
CA TRP A 84 -4.44 1.73 11.34
C TRP A 84 -3.25 1.86 12.31
N PRO A 85 -2.43 0.80 12.48
CA PRO A 85 -1.23 0.86 13.30
C PRO A 85 -0.23 1.90 12.78
N LYS A 86 0.36 2.68 13.68
CA LYS A 86 1.42 3.66 13.37
C LYS A 86 2.83 3.14 13.62
N LYS A 87 2.94 1.98 14.27
CA LYS A 87 4.22 1.30 14.48
C LYS A 87 4.52 0.38 13.30
N PRO A 88 5.80 0.12 13.00
CA PRO A 88 6.18 -0.90 12.02
C PRO A 88 5.58 -2.28 12.37
N ILE A 89 5.22 -3.04 11.35
CA ILE A 89 4.70 -4.40 11.46
C ILE A 89 5.84 -5.35 11.08
N GLU A 90 6.34 -6.11 12.04
CA GLU A 90 7.51 -6.98 11.84
C GLU A 90 7.21 -8.13 10.86
N PRO A 91 8.24 -8.72 10.23
CA PRO A 91 8.10 -9.91 9.40
C PRO A 91 7.27 -11.01 10.07
N GLY A 92 6.28 -11.54 9.36
CA GLY A 92 5.37 -12.58 9.83
C GLY A 92 4.26 -12.10 10.77
N GLN A 93 4.25 -10.84 11.20
CA GLN A 93 3.20 -10.32 12.07
C GLN A 93 1.93 -9.94 11.29
N GLU A 94 0.80 -10.10 11.98
CA GLU A 94 -0.52 -9.70 11.51
C GLU A 94 -0.97 -8.40 12.17
N SER A 95 -1.75 -7.61 11.43
CA SER A 95 -2.43 -6.44 11.95
C SER A 95 -3.72 -6.18 11.15
N SER A 96 -4.36 -5.03 11.38
CA SER A 96 -5.61 -4.68 10.69
C SER A 96 -5.76 -3.19 10.43
N ILE A 97 -6.46 -2.87 9.35
CA ILE A 97 -6.96 -1.53 9.05
C ILE A 97 -8.47 -1.55 9.31
N LYS A 98 -8.94 -0.75 10.27
CA LYS A 98 -10.36 -0.57 10.52
C LYS A 98 -10.88 0.55 9.63
N VAL A 99 -11.87 0.25 8.81
CA VAL A 99 -12.54 1.21 7.94
C VAL A 99 -13.92 1.46 8.48
N LEU A 100 -14.22 2.71 8.81
CA LEU A 100 -15.53 3.17 9.24
C LEU A 100 -16.21 3.93 8.10
N PHE A 101 -17.50 3.67 7.89
CA PHE A 101 -18.33 4.42 6.94
C PHE A 101 -19.51 5.06 7.68
N ASN A 102 -19.60 6.38 7.60
CA ASN A 102 -20.73 7.15 8.11
C ASN A 102 -21.70 7.44 6.96
N SER A 103 -22.92 6.92 7.08
CA SER A 103 -23.95 7.03 6.04
C SER A 103 -24.78 8.31 6.10
N GLN A 104 -24.49 9.22 7.05
CA GLN A 104 -25.20 10.49 7.19
C GLN A 104 -25.17 11.28 5.87
N GLY A 105 -26.36 11.63 5.37
CA GLY A 105 -26.52 12.34 4.10
C GLY A 105 -26.12 11.53 2.87
N LYS A 106 -26.06 10.19 2.97
CA LYS A 106 -25.84 9.25 1.85
C LYS A 106 -27.10 8.43 1.61
N ARG A 107 -27.31 8.03 0.36
CA ARG A 107 -28.47 7.23 -0.09
C ARG A 107 -28.09 6.35 -1.27
N GLY A 108 -28.83 5.25 -1.46
CA GLY A 108 -28.60 4.30 -2.54
C GLY A 108 -27.29 3.54 -2.39
N VAL A 109 -26.84 2.92 -3.48
CA VAL A 109 -25.61 2.13 -3.50
C VAL A 109 -24.38 3.04 -3.40
N GLN A 110 -23.51 2.72 -2.46
CA GLN A 110 -22.24 3.38 -2.21
C GLN A 110 -21.11 2.38 -2.44
N ASN A 111 -20.29 2.63 -3.46
CA ASN A 111 -19.04 1.91 -3.67
C ASN A 111 -17.89 2.80 -3.22
N LYS A 112 -17.03 2.30 -2.34
CA LYS A 112 -15.93 3.05 -1.74
C LYS A 112 -14.63 2.29 -1.85
N THR A 113 -13.55 3.06 -1.98
CA THR A 113 -12.19 2.55 -2.05
C THR A 113 -11.36 3.26 -1.00
N VAL A 114 -10.46 2.50 -0.38
CA VAL A 114 -9.46 2.97 0.57
C VAL A 114 -8.10 2.51 0.05
N THR A 115 -7.27 3.46 -0.36
CA THR A 115 -5.92 3.20 -0.88
C THR A 115 -4.91 3.28 0.26
N VAL A 116 -4.17 2.20 0.46
CA VAL A 116 -3.17 2.04 1.52
C VAL A 116 -1.79 2.21 0.89
N TYR A 117 -1.04 3.22 1.31
CA TYR A 117 0.33 3.47 0.87
C TYR A 117 1.34 2.95 1.89
N ALA A 118 2.30 2.15 1.43
CA ALA A 118 3.29 1.50 2.28
C ALA A 118 4.66 1.42 1.60
N ASN A 119 5.69 1.01 2.36
CA ASN A 119 7.03 0.73 1.86
C ASN A 119 7.14 -0.66 1.18
N THR A 120 6.16 -0.99 0.34
CA THR A 120 6.04 -2.25 -0.42
C THR A 120 6.30 -2.00 -1.91
N ASP A 121 6.40 -3.08 -2.70
CA ASP A 121 6.34 -3.02 -4.17
C ASP A 121 5.23 -3.96 -4.66
N PRO A 122 4.12 -3.44 -5.23
CA PRO A 122 3.83 -2.02 -5.47
C PRO A 122 3.68 -1.21 -4.17
N ALA A 123 3.90 0.11 -4.25
CA ALA A 123 3.88 1.03 -3.10
C ALA A 123 2.47 1.29 -2.51
N TYR A 124 1.44 0.66 -3.09
CA TYR A 124 0.07 0.79 -2.62
C TYR A 124 -0.72 -0.50 -2.77
N SER A 125 -1.80 -0.60 -1.99
CA SER A 125 -2.83 -1.65 -2.07
C SER A 125 -4.20 -1.02 -1.89
N GLU A 126 -5.25 -1.67 -2.40
CA GLU A 126 -6.61 -1.14 -2.32
C GLU A 126 -7.52 -2.06 -1.51
N LEU A 127 -8.35 -1.43 -0.68
CA LEU A 127 -9.49 -2.04 -0.02
C LEU A 127 -10.75 -1.46 -0.62
N ALA A 128 -11.73 -2.30 -0.92
CA ALA A 128 -12.99 -1.86 -1.50
C ALA A 128 -14.18 -2.38 -0.69
N PHE A 129 -15.23 -1.57 -0.61
CA PHE A 129 -16.49 -2.01 -0.05
C PHE A 129 -17.68 -1.40 -0.76
N ARG A 130 -18.82 -2.09 -0.64
CA ARG A 130 -20.14 -1.70 -1.09
C ARG A 130 -21.09 -1.65 0.09
N VAL A 131 -22.04 -0.71 0.04
CA VAL A 131 -23.15 -0.62 1.00
C VAL A 131 -24.37 0.01 0.34
N MET A 132 -25.56 -0.49 0.63
CA MET A 132 -26.82 0.13 0.21
C MET A 132 -27.37 0.95 1.37
N VAL A 133 -27.62 2.24 1.14
CA VAL A 133 -28.15 3.15 2.17
C VAL A 133 -29.61 3.47 1.89
N ASN A 134 -30.49 2.94 2.72
CA ASN A 134 -31.93 3.20 2.67
C ASN A 134 -32.25 4.55 3.34
N PRO A 135 -33.26 5.29 2.84
CA PRO A 135 -33.68 6.54 3.48
C PRO A 135 -34.09 6.32 4.94
N ARG A 136 -33.74 7.26 5.83
CA ARG A 136 -34.30 7.28 7.19
C ARG A 136 -35.77 7.66 7.15
N ASP A 137 -36.58 7.01 7.98
CA ASP A 137 -37.99 7.36 8.15
C ASP A 137 -38.11 8.81 8.66
N SER A 138 -38.65 9.68 7.81
CA SER A 138 -38.79 11.12 8.05
C SER A 138 -39.80 11.48 9.16
N SER A 139 -40.55 10.51 9.67
CA SER A 139 -41.53 10.67 10.76
C SER A 139 -40.90 10.80 12.16
N SER A 140 -39.62 10.44 12.33
CA SER A 140 -38.88 10.51 13.60
C SER A 140 -38.12 11.82 13.81
N VAL A 141 -38.01 12.66 12.78
CA VAL A 141 -37.31 13.95 12.83
C VAL A 141 -38.32 15.04 13.18
N LYS A 142 -38.92 14.97 14.37
CA LYS A 142 -39.60 16.14 14.93
C LYS A 142 -38.52 17.15 15.29
N THR A 143 -38.46 18.21 14.49
CA THR A 143 -37.73 19.45 14.71
C THR A 143 -37.85 19.86 16.18
N ALA A 144 -36.72 19.89 16.90
CA ALA A 144 -36.62 20.66 18.13
C ALA A 144 -36.80 22.13 17.74
N GLN A 145 -37.95 22.68 18.13
CA GLN A 145 -38.26 24.10 18.06
C GLN A 145 -37.59 24.84 19.21
#